data_AF-A0A496PB25-F1
#
_entry.id   AF-A0A496PB25-F1
#
_cell.length_a   1.000
_cell.length_b   1.000
_cell.length_c   1.000
_cell.angle_alpha   90.00
_cell.angle_beta   90.00
_cell.angle_gamma   90.00
#
_symmetry.space_group_name_H-M   'P 1'
#
loop_
_entity.id
_entity.type
_entity.pdbx_description
1 polymer ?
#
loop_
_entity_poly.entity_id
_entity_poly.type
_entity_poly.pdbx_seq_one_letter_code
_entity_poly.pdbx_strand_id
1 'polypeptide(L)'
;MEFNCYDVLEVQGSRYVITEKIKYNEIIPKADQEQAYKAKPSMQKSPGDYWHEYGLEDVEGSDNIWVTIEYNDNEWCTVSRTSYRKRAPKGFTLHQIGLEKVVAVDGDSGASVGDRAGYKEYQLPCEGGASVFFEENWFKGEKMFAEGARVPLRNIRLCNDTAANAISKKKRNQRLKKRFEGVASAIGVGALFFMCLISWEGDMSWHDVRATFGFPYTAKEHMHDTSVYYTKTDSENEYIYTSSLDPVSTALDLIESLDGEIRNEGDDLQEGREVIVFYDAKSAYIITNTDGQTRVKVCEPGKLTQEDLDIINGTMRKSHVLDSYAYMVRQKDSGGRDKFYNGYNHNAASPYNR
;
A
#
# COMPACT_ATOMS: atom_id res chain seq x y z
N MET A 1 19.95 -25.26 11.79
CA MET A 1 18.80 -25.58 12.68
C MET A 1 17.60 -24.78 12.21
N GLU A 2 16.39 -25.33 12.25
CA GLU A 2 15.17 -24.65 11.77
C GLU A 2 14.01 -24.90 12.74
N PHE A 3 13.24 -23.85 13.02
CA PHE A 3 12.07 -23.90 13.90
C PHE A 3 10.78 -23.58 13.13
N ASN A 4 9.64 -23.96 13.69
CA ASN A 4 8.32 -23.72 13.12
C ASN A 4 7.53 -22.72 13.97
N CYS A 5 6.54 -22.06 13.36
CA CYS A 5 5.61 -21.25 14.14
C CYS A 5 4.92 -22.10 15.21
N TYR A 6 4.72 -21.47 16.37
CA TYR A 6 4.21 -22.06 17.61
C TYR A 6 5.11 -23.06 18.30
N ASP A 7 6.34 -23.28 17.81
CA ASP A 7 7.35 -23.92 18.64
C ASP A 7 7.64 -23.02 19.86
N VAL A 8 7.96 -23.64 21.00
CA VAL A 8 8.35 -22.93 22.21
C VAL A 8 9.85 -23.04 22.36
N LEU A 9 10.53 -21.90 22.43
CA LEU A 9 11.97 -21.82 22.59
C LEU A 9 12.31 -21.30 23.98
N GLU A 10 13.34 -21.88 24.59
CA GLU A 10 14.03 -21.28 25.72
C GLU A 10 15.23 -20.50 25.19
N VAL A 11 15.22 -19.20 25.46
CA VAL A 11 16.24 -18.24 25.06
C VAL A 11 16.75 -17.56 26.31
N GLN A 12 18.03 -17.78 26.64
CA GLN A 12 18.66 -17.21 27.84
C GLN A 12 17.89 -17.50 29.16
N GLY A 13 17.27 -18.67 29.26
CA GLY A 13 16.53 -19.11 30.45
C GLY A 13 15.07 -18.66 30.53
N SER A 14 14.59 -17.87 29.58
CA SER A 14 13.16 -17.49 29.47
C SER A 14 12.49 -18.21 28.32
N ARG A 15 11.20 -18.53 28.45
CA ARG A 15 10.43 -19.25 27.42
C ARG A 15 9.64 -18.30 26.56
N TYR A 16 9.71 -18.52 25.27
CA TYR A 16 9.00 -17.74 24.26
C TYR A 16 8.29 -18.68 23.29
N VAL A 17 7.19 -18.21 22.71
CA VAL A 17 6.51 -18.89 21.61
C VAL A 17 6.82 -18.17 20.31
N ILE A 18 7.18 -18.92 19.27
CA ILE A 18 7.38 -18.35 17.93
C ILE A 18 6.02 -17.96 17.37
N THR A 19 5.80 -16.67 17.13
CA THR A 19 4.56 -16.14 16.56
C THR A 19 4.70 -15.84 15.07
N GLU A 20 5.90 -15.54 14.61
CA GLU A 20 6.20 -15.30 13.20
C GLU A 20 7.54 -15.93 12.80
N LYS A 21 7.62 -16.32 11.53
CA LYS A 21 8.82 -16.81 10.88
C LYS A 21 8.91 -16.18 9.51
N ILE A 22 10.00 -15.46 9.26
CA ILE A 22 10.26 -14.79 8.00
C ILE A 22 11.55 -15.36 7.43
N LYS A 23 11.53 -15.69 6.14
CA LYS A 23 12.73 -16.04 5.39
C LYS A 23 13.10 -14.89 4.48
N TYR A 24 14.33 -14.43 4.60
CA TYR A 24 14.91 -13.38 3.78
C TYR A 24 15.99 -13.93 2.88
N ASN A 25 16.16 -13.36 1.69
CA ASN A 25 17.32 -13.55 0.84
C ASN A 25 18.03 -12.20 0.60
N GLU A 26 19.37 -12.24 0.57
CA GLU A 26 20.20 -11.13 0.09
C GLU A 26 19.96 -10.92 -1.41
N ILE A 27 19.72 -9.67 -1.80
CA ILE A 27 19.58 -9.27 -3.22
C ILE A 27 20.61 -8.22 -3.61
N ILE A 28 21.02 -8.23 -4.88
CA ILE A 28 21.92 -7.22 -5.43
C ILE A 28 21.14 -5.92 -5.65
N PRO A 29 21.65 -4.76 -5.22
CA PRO A 29 21.07 -3.48 -5.61
C PRO A 29 21.13 -3.31 -7.13
N LYS A 30 19.98 -3.08 -7.77
CA LYS A 30 20.01 -2.74 -9.21
C LYS A 30 20.79 -1.45 -9.41
N ALA A 31 21.67 -1.45 -10.41
CA ALA A 31 22.73 -0.47 -10.63
C ALA A 31 22.27 0.98 -10.84
N ASP A 32 20.96 1.21 -10.92
CA ASP A 32 20.35 2.47 -11.32
C ASP A 32 19.88 3.36 -10.15
N GLN A 33 19.39 2.86 -9.00
CA GLN A 33 18.98 3.76 -7.89
C GLN A 33 18.99 3.20 -6.45
N GLU A 34 19.29 1.92 -6.21
CA GLU A 34 19.15 1.36 -4.86
C GLU A 34 20.49 1.42 -4.09
N GLN A 35 20.66 2.47 -3.28
CA GLN A 35 21.73 2.66 -2.28
C GLN A 35 23.17 2.45 -2.77
N ALA A 36 23.81 3.52 -3.24
CA ALA A 36 25.26 3.58 -3.33
C ALA A 36 25.88 3.57 -1.91
N TYR A 37 26.31 2.40 -1.45
CA TYR A 37 26.97 2.24 -0.15
C TYR A 37 28.33 2.94 -0.16
N LYS A 38 28.39 4.18 0.36
CA LYS A 38 29.66 4.91 0.56
C LYS A 38 30.53 4.33 1.68
N ALA A 39 29.94 3.56 2.59
CA ALA A 39 30.63 2.94 3.72
C ALA A 39 31.13 1.54 3.35
N LYS A 40 32.38 1.22 3.71
CA LYS A 40 32.94 -0.12 3.53
C LYS A 40 32.55 -0.99 4.74
N PRO A 41 31.67 -2.00 4.59
CA PRO A 41 31.37 -2.93 5.67
C PRO A 41 32.56 -3.85 5.92
N SER A 42 32.65 -4.45 7.12
CA SER A 42 33.66 -5.50 7.39
C SER A 42 33.29 -6.87 6.82
N MET A 43 32.02 -7.07 6.48
CA MET A 43 31.48 -8.29 5.87
C MET A 43 30.47 -7.94 4.78
N GLN A 44 30.45 -8.71 3.70
CA GLN A 44 29.45 -8.59 2.63
C GLN A 44 28.82 -9.96 2.38
N LYS A 45 27.48 -10.01 2.37
CA LYS A 45 26.74 -11.22 2.01
C LYS A 45 26.77 -11.43 0.50
N SER A 46 26.76 -12.70 0.10
CA SER A 46 26.66 -13.09 -1.29
C SER A 46 25.20 -13.08 -1.73
N PRO A 47 24.90 -12.72 -3.00
CA PRO A 47 23.55 -12.84 -3.53
C PRO A 47 23.04 -14.27 -3.40
N GLY A 48 21.85 -14.45 -2.81
CA GLY A 48 21.28 -15.77 -2.54
C GLY A 48 21.64 -16.36 -1.17
N ASP A 49 22.50 -15.70 -0.39
CA ASP A 49 22.55 -15.93 1.06
C ASP A 49 21.17 -15.67 1.64
N TYR A 50 20.78 -16.47 2.62
CA TYR A 50 19.47 -16.34 3.24
C TYR A 50 19.56 -16.49 4.74
N TRP A 51 18.54 -16.02 5.44
CA TRP A 51 18.42 -16.21 6.88
C TRP A 51 16.96 -16.35 7.25
N HIS A 52 16.74 -16.92 8.42
CA HIS A 52 15.42 -16.93 9.06
C HIS A 52 15.43 -15.97 10.23
N GLU A 53 14.38 -15.18 10.30
CA GLU A 53 14.04 -14.42 11.48
C GLU A 53 12.79 -15.01 12.11
N TYR A 54 12.84 -15.18 13.42
CA TYR A 54 11.75 -15.69 14.22
C TYR A 54 11.33 -14.59 15.19
N GLY A 55 10.08 -14.14 15.13
CA GLY A 55 9.52 -13.26 16.15
C GLY A 55 8.95 -14.12 17.29
N LEU A 56 9.38 -13.81 18.50
CA LEU A 56 9.15 -14.57 19.71
C LEU A 56 8.37 -13.71 20.70
N GLU A 57 7.21 -14.20 21.13
CA GLU A 57 6.39 -13.59 22.18
C GLU A 57 6.70 -14.29 23.51
N ASP A 58 6.97 -13.49 24.56
CA ASP A 58 7.18 -14.02 25.90
C ASP A 58 5.92 -14.75 26.41
N VAL A 59 6.14 -15.89 27.05
CA VAL A 59 5.07 -16.69 27.65
C VAL A 59 4.55 -16.06 28.95
N GLU A 60 5.44 -15.44 29.72
CA GLU A 60 5.13 -14.91 31.06
C GLU A 60 5.05 -13.38 31.11
N GLY A 61 5.69 -12.69 30.17
CA GLY A 61 5.74 -11.24 30.05
C GLY A 61 5.14 -10.68 28.76
N SER A 62 5.57 -9.47 28.40
CA SER A 62 5.11 -8.72 27.22
C SER A 62 6.24 -8.38 26.25
N ASP A 63 7.45 -8.83 26.51
CA ASP A 63 8.62 -8.46 25.73
C ASP A 63 8.73 -9.37 24.51
N ASN A 64 8.59 -8.78 23.32
CA ASN A 64 8.83 -9.47 22.07
C ASN A 64 10.31 -9.36 21.70
N ILE A 65 10.89 -10.49 21.33
CA ILE A 65 12.27 -10.57 20.82
C ILE A 65 12.27 -11.17 19.42
N TRP A 66 13.36 -10.98 18.70
CA TRP A 66 13.62 -11.63 17.43
C TRP A 66 14.86 -12.49 17.55
N VAL A 67 14.82 -13.67 16.93
CA VAL A 67 15.97 -14.56 16.77
C VAL A 67 16.28 -14.66 15.29
N THR A 68 17.47 -14.25 14.88
CA THR A 68 17.93 -14.30 13.49
C THR A 68 18.99 -15.38 13.36
N ILE A 69 18.80 -16.32 12.43
CA ILE A 69 19.71 -17.43 12.14
C ILE A 69 20.08 -17.39 10.67
N GLU A 70 21.36 -17.16 10.41
CA GLU A 70 21.92 -17.13 9.06
C GLU A 70 22.05 -18.54 8.46
N TYR A 71 21.85 -18.65 7.16
CA TYR A 71 22.10 -19.90 6.44
C TYR A 71 23.59 -20.24 6.50
N ASN A 72 23.90 -21.44 7.02
CA ASN A 72 25.23 -21.97 7.30
C ASN A 72 25.92 -21.47 8.58
N ASP A 73 25.32 -20.57 9.35
CA ASP A 73 25.81 -20.30 10.71
C ASP A 73 25.17 -21.30 11.69
N ASN A 74 25.95 -22.31 12.07
CA ASN A 74 25.54 -23.32 13.04
C ASN A 74 26.06 -23.03 14.45
N GLU A 75 26.84 -21.97 14.63
CA GLU A 75 27.51 -21.65 15.88
C GLU A 75 26.87 -20.47 16.61
N TRP A 76 26.39 -19.48 15.85
CA TRP A 76 25.86 -18.24 16.38
C TRP A 76 24.47 -17.92 15.82
N CYS A 77 23.71 -17.21 16.62
CA CYS A 77 22.50 -16.51 16.19
C CYS A 77 22.48 -15.11 16.80
N THR A 78 21.59 -14.28 16.29
CA THR A 78 21.35 -12.95 16.85
C THR A 78 20.05 -12.98 17.63
N VAL A 79 20.07 -12.46 18.87
CA VAL A 79 18.86 -12.19 19.65
C VAL A 79 18.72 -10.68 19.78
N SER A 80 17.62 -10.13 19.29
CA SER A 80 17.38 -8.70 19.24
C SER A 80 15.98 -8.32 19.74
N ARG A 81 15.80 -7.03 19.98
CA ARG A 81 14.52 -6.39 20.30
C ARG A 81 14.42 -5.08 19.55
N THR A 82 13.21 -4.56 19.39
CA THR A 82 13.01 -3.21 18.84
C THR A 82 13.79 -2.19 19.67
N SER A 83 14.57 -1.35 19.00
CA SER A 83 15.28 -0.23 19.62
C SER A 83 14.51 1.07 19.39
N TYR A 84 14.42 1.88 20.43
CA TYR A 84 13.90 3.25 20.32
C TYR A 84 14.97 4.25 19.83
N ARG A 85 16.22 3.78 19.65
CA ARG A 85 17.32 4.62 19.14
C ARG A 85 17.21 4.70 17.62
N LYS A 86 17.47 5.90 17.08
CA LYS A 86 17.46 6.14 15.62
C LYS A 86 18.85 6.05 14.97
N ARG A 87 19.89 5.72 15.75
CA ARG A 87 21.30 5.67 15.31
C ARG A 87 22.07 4.68 16.18
N ALA A 88 23.09 4.05 15.59
CA ALA A 88 23.99 3.15 16.29
C ALA A 88 24.67 3.84 17.50
N PRO A 89 24.79 3.15 18.65
CA PRO A 89 25.48 3.69 19.81
C PRO A 89 26.97 3.99 19.56
N LYS A 90 27.56 4.86 20.38
CA LYS A 90 28.98 5.19 20.29
C LYS A 90 29.84 3.94 20.47
N GLY A 91 30.80 3.73 19.56
CA GLY A 91 31.74 2.60 19.59
C GLY A 91 31.37 1.44 18.68
N PHE A 92 30.12 1.38 18.21
CA PHE A 92 29.70 0.40 17.21
C PHE A 92 30.32 0.73 15.85
N THR A 93 30.76 -0.30 15.12
CA THR A 93 31.29 -0.19 13.76
C THR A 93 30.34 -0.86 12.78
N LEU A 94 30.29 -0.35 11.53
CA LEU A 94 29.48 -0.95 10.49
C LEU A 94 30.04 -2.33 10.13
N HIS A 95 29.28 -3.37 10.43
CA HIS A 95 29.68 -4.74 10.18
C HIS A 95 29.24 -5.21 8.79
N GLN A 96 27.96 -5.00 8.48
CA GLN A 96 27.33 -5.46 7.24
C GLN A 96 26.34 -4.43 6.73
N ILE A 97 26.13 -4.42 5.41
CA ILE A 97 25.17 -3.56 4.74
C ILE A 97 24.70 -4.26 3.47
N GLY A 98 23.40 -4.21 3.20
CA GLY A 98 22.82 -4.96 2.09
C GLY A 98 21.34 -4.68 1.87
N LEU A 99 20.77 -5.40 0.91
CA LEU A 99 19.35 -5.38 0.62
C LEU A 99 18.77 -6.76 0.87
N GLU A 100 17.67 -6.80 1.59
CA GLU A 100 16.93 -8.02 1.88
C GLU A 100 15.60 -8.05 1.14
N LYS A 101 15.19 -9.26 0.78
CA LYS A 101 13.87 -9.54 0.22
C LYS A 101 13.21 -10.67 1.00
N VAL A 102 11.97 -10.45 1.41
CA VAL A 102 11.13 -11.49 2.00
C VAL A 102 10.74 -12.51 0.93
N VAL A 103 11.08 -13.78 1.16
CA VAL A 103 10.78 -14.89 0.24
C VAL A 103 9.78 -15.90 0.80
N ALA A 104 9.61 -15.97 2.12
CA ALA A 104 8.57 -16.75 2.76
C ALA A 104 8.17 -16.13 4.10
N VAL A 105 6.90 -16.27 4.46
CA VAL A 105 6.34 -15.79 5.73
C VAL A 105 5.42 -16.87 6.28
N ASP A 106 5.56 -17.18 7.56
CA ASP A 106 4.61 -17.95 8.34
C ASP A 106 4.35 -17.23 9.68
N GLY A 107 3.20 -17.53 10.28
CA GLY A 107 2.78 -16.88 11.52
C GLY A 107 2.07 -15.55 11.34
N ASP A 108 2.03 -14.77 12.41
CA ASP A 108 1.32 -13.48 12.50
C ASP A 108 2.33 -12.34 12.28
N SER A 109 2.77 -12.19 11.03
CA SER A 109 3.75 -11.18 10.64
C SER A 109 3.12 -9.99 9.91
N GLY A 110 3.73 -8.82 10.06
CA GLY A 110 3.42 -7.64 9.25
C GLY A 110 4.15 -7.60 7.90
N ALA A 111 5.12 -8.49 7.68
CA ALA A 111 5.87 -8.61 6.43
C ALA A 111 5.12 -9.48 5.41
N SER A 112 5.27 -9.16 4.13
CA SER A 112 4.70 -9.90 3.01
C SER A 112 5.78 -10.41 2.06
N VAL A 113 5.53 -11.56 1.41
CA VAL A 113 6.43 -12.09 0.39
C VAL A 113 6.60 -11.06 -0.73
N GLY A 114 7.84 -10.70 -1.01
CA GLY A 114 8.20 -9.68 -1.99
C GLY A 114 8.62 -8.34 -1.38
N ASP A 115 8.32 -8.10 -0.10
CA ASP A 115 8.76 -6.90 0.61
C ASP A 115 10.29 -6.81 0.62
N ARG A 116 10.79 -5.57 0.63
CA ARG A 116 12.22 -5.27 0.56
C ARG A 116 12.59 -4.19 1.56
N ALA A 117 13.78 -4.36 2.13
CA ALA A 117 14.41 -3.35 2.96
C ALA A 117 15.91 -3.25 2.66
N GLY A 118 16.46 -2.06 2.86
CA GLY A 118 17.90 -1.89 2.98
C GLY A 118 18.30 -1.94 4.44
N TYR A 119 19.21 -2.83 4.80
CA TYR A 119 19.64 -3.04 6.17
C TYR A 119 21.08 -2.60 6.39
N LYS A 120 21.39 -2.18 7.61
CA LYS A 120 22.74 -1.99 8.13
C LYS A 120 22.85 -2.70 9.46
N GLU A 121 23.86 -3.54 9.59
CA GLU A 121 24.24 -4.12 10.86
C GLU A 121 25.50 -3.44 11.39
N TYR A 122 25.42 -2.99 12.62
CA TYR A 122 26.54 -2.48 13.37
C TYR A 122 26.88 -3.42 14.50
N GLN A 123 28.18 -3.63 14.76
CA GLN A 123 28.65 -4.50 15.84
C GLN A 123 29.58 -3.77 16.79
N LEU A 124 29.55 -4.17 18.06
CA LEU A 124 30.54 -3.87 19.08
C LEU A 124 31.03 -5.20 19.67
N PRO A 125 32.29 -5.61 19.43
CA PRO A 125 32.83 -6.83 20.02
C PRO A 125 32.78 -6.77 21.55
N CYS A 126 32.23 -7.80 22.18
CA CYS A 126 32.16 -7.95 23.63
C CYS A 126 32.53 -9.39 24.02
N GLU A 127 32.87 -9.61 25.29
CA GLU A 127 33.14 -10.96 25.81
C GLU A 127 31.86 -11.80 25.77
N GLY A 128 31.92 -12.99 25.14
CA GLY A 128 30.75 -13.88 24.99
C GLY A 128 29.87 -13.64 23.75
N GLY A 129 30.19 -12.64 22.92
CA GLY A 129 29.48 -12.35 21.67
C GLY A 129 29.47 -10.85 21.36
N ALA A 130 29.27 -10.47 20.09
CA ALA A 130 29.17 -9.05 19.73
C ALA A 130 27.80 -8.47 20.13
N SER A 131 27.78 -7.27 20.68
CA SER A 131 26.53 -6.48 20.73
C SER A 131 26.21 -5.99 19.32
N VAL A 132 24.93 -6.00 18.95
CA VAL A 132 24.49 -5.66 17.58
C VAL A 132 23.45 -4.55 17.58
N PHE A 133 23.44 -3.75 16.52
CA PHE A 133 22.44 -2.73 16.26
C PHE A 133 22.08 -2.75 14.78
N PHE A 134 20.79 -2.84 14.47
CA PHE A 134 20.26 -2.88 13.11
C PHE A 134 19.53 -1.59 12.77
N GLU A 135 19.70 -1.16 11.52
CA GLU A 135 18.89 -0.12 10.89
C GLU A 135 18.30 -0.70 9.61
N GLU A 136 16.98 -0.80 9.54
CA GLU A 136 16.25 -1.28 8.38
C GLU A 136 15.44 -0.13 7.78
N ASN A 137 15.56 0.05 6.48
CA ASN A 137 14.79 1.03 5.70
C ASN A 137 13.94 0.26 4.70
N TRP A 138 12.68 0.03 5.05
CA TRP A 138 11.70 -0.63 4.22
C TRP A 138 11.25 0.27 3.08
N PHE A 139 11.05 -0.31 1.90
CA PHE A 139 10.75 0.46 0.68
C PHE A 139 9.36 1.10 0.70
N LYS A 140 8.48 0.59 1.55
CA LYS A 140 7.19 1.22 1.91
C LYS A 140 7.32 2.49 2.76
N GLY A 141 8.55 2.98 2.99
CA GLY A 141 8.84 4.21 3.73
C GLY A 141 8.99 4.05 5.25
N GLU A 142 8.91 2.82 5.76
CA GLU A 142 9.08 2.54 7.18
C GLU A 142 10.56 2.37 7.53
N LYS A 143 10.97 2.93 8.67
CA LYS A 143 12.32 2.76 9.19
C LYS A 143 12.26 2.11 10.56
N MET A 144 12.92 0.97 10.70
CA MET A 144 12.96 0.18 11.92
C MET A 144 14.38 0.10 12.46
N PHE A 145 14.47 -0.10 13.77
CA PHE A 145 15.74 -0.23 14.47
C PHE A 145 15.61 -1.36 15.48
N ALA A 146 16.68 -2.16 15.59
CA ALA A 146 16.75 -3.22 16.58
C ALA A 146 18.11 -3.20 17.27
N GLU A 147 18.13 -3.64 18.53
CA GLU A 147 19.36 -3.81 19.30
C GLU A 147 19.38 -5.17 19.98
N GLY A 148 20.56 -5.75 20.13
CA GLY A 148 20.66 -7.12 20.60
C GLY A 148 22.10 -7.58 20.81
N ALA A 149 22.28 -8.90 20.80
CA ALA A 149 23.59 -9.52 20.85
C ALA A 149 23.65 -10.79 19.98
N ARG A 150 24.83 -11.05 19.42
CA ARG A 150 25.16 -12.38 18.93
C ARG A 150 25.38 -13.30 20.12
N VAL A 151 24.69 -14.42 20.12
CA VAL A 151 24.79 -15.45 21.16
C VAL A 151 25.06 -16.80 20.51
N PRO A 152 25.74 -17.72 21.22
CA PRO A 152 25.92 -19.07 20.71
C PRO A 152 24.58 -19.73 20.44
N LEU A 153 24.39 -20.33 19.26
CA LEU A 153 23.15 -20.99 18.85
C LEU A 153 22.75 -22.11 19.82
N ARG A 154 23.74 -22.77 20.45
CA ARG A 154 23.51 -23.77 21.52
C ARG A 154 22.74 -23.25 22.73
N ASN A 155 22.65 -21.92 22.90
CA ASN A 155 21.89 -21.29 23.98
C ASN A 155 20.39 -21.18 23.65
N ILE A 156 19.99 -21.53 22.42
CA ILE A 156 18.60 -21.61 22.00
C ILE A 156 18.16 -23.07 22.08
N ARG A 157 17.13 -23.35 22.88
CA ARG A 157 16.64 -24.71 23.08
C ARG A 157 15.17 -24.84 22.71
N LEU A 158 14.85 -25.82 21.86
CA LEU A 158 13.47 -26.21 21.61
C LEU A 158 12.89 -26.94 22.82
N CYS A 159 11.78 -26.43 23.37
CA CYS A 159 11.07 -27.03 24.49
C CYS A 159 9.92 -27.91 23.99
N ASN A 160 9.95 -29.21 24.35
CA ASN A 160 8.91 -30.19 23.98
C ASN A 160 8.20 -30.79 25.20
N ASP A 161 8.33 -30.17 26.38
CA ASP A 161 7.65 -30.62 27.58
C ASP A 161 6.14 -30.33 27.56
N THR A 162 5.41 -30.89 28.51
CA THR A 162 3.95 -30.77 28.61
C THR A 162 3.48 -29.32 28.67
N ALA A 163 4.22 -28.44 29.36
CA ALA A 163 3.86 -27.03 29.46
C ALA A 163 4.08 -26.31 28.13
N ALA A 164 5.22 -26.54 27.45
CA ALA A 164 5.50 -26.02 26.12
C ALA A 164 4.44 -26.46 25.09
N ASN A 165 4.05 -27.74 25.10
CA ASN A 165 2.99 -28.25 24.21
C ASN A 165 1.63 -27.60 24.50
N ALA A 166 1.31 -27.33 25.77
CA ALA A 166 0.08 -26.63 26.14
C ALA A 166 0.07 -25.18 25.65
N ILE A 167 1.20 -24.47 25.78
CA ILE A 167 1.38 -23.09 25.27
C ILE A 167 1.23 -23.08 23.75
N SER A 168 1.95 -23.95 23.04
CA SER A 168 1.88 -24.10 21.58
C SER A 168 0.44 -24.34 21.11
N LYS A 169 -0.26 -25.29 21.74
CA LYS A 169 -1.66 -25.60 21.42
C LYS A 169 -2.59 -24.42 21.69
N LYS A 170 -2.41 -23.71 22.81
CA LYS A 170 -3.19 -22.52 23.15
C LYS A 170 -3.01 -21.43 22.08
N LYS A 171 -1.77 -21.13 21.68
CA LYS A 171 -1.47 -20.12 20.66
C LYS A 171 -1.97 -20.52 19.26
N ARG A 172 -1.81 -21.78 18.86
CA ARG A 172 -2.42 -22.33 17.63
C ARG A 172 -3.94 -22.16 17.63
N ASN A 173 -4.60 -22.49 18.73
CA ASN A 173 -6.05 -22.33 18.88
C ASN A 173 -6.47 -20.86 18.87
N GLN A 174 -5.70 -19.95 19.49
CA GLN A 174 -5.95 -18.51 19.40
C GLN A 174 -5.83 -17.99 17.97
N ARG A 175 -4.82 -18.43 17.21
CA ARG A 175 -4.66 -18.06 15.79
C ARG A 175 -5.77 -18.64 14.93
N LEU A 176 -6.13 -19.91 15.13
CA LEU A 176 -7.28 -20.54 14.49
C LEU A 176 -8.54 -19.77 14.82
N LYS A 177 -8.75 -19.37 16.09
CA LYS A 177 -9.90 -18.56 16.50
C LYS A 177 -9.90 -17.20 15.81
N LYS A 178 -8.78 -16.46 15.76
CA LYS A 178 -8.68 -15.20 15.01
C LYS A 178 -8.93 -15.39 13.51
N ARG A 179 -8.41 -16.48 12.93
CA ARG A 179 -8.70 -16.85 11.53
C ARG A 179 -10.16 -17.21 11.34
N PHE A 180 -10.79 -17.93 12.27
CA PHE A 180 -12.21 -18.26 12.24
C PHE A 180 -13.09 -17.07 12.56
N GLU A 181 -12.66 -16.11 13.36
CA GLU A 181 -13.35 -14.84 13.59
C GLU A 181 -13.21 -13.96 12.37
N GLY A 182 -12.03 -13.90 11.75
CA GLY A 182 -11.80 -13.23 10.47
C GLY A 182 -12.54 -13.90 9.31
N VAL A 183 -12.61 -15.23 9.29
CA VAL A 183 -13.36 -16.02 8.30
C VAL A 183 -14.84 -16.03 8.60
N ALA A 184 -15.30 -16.01 9.85
CA ALA A 184 -16.71 -15.85 10.21
C ALA A 184 -17.16 -14.40 10.02
N SER A 185 -16.25 -13.43 10.12
CA SER A 185 -16.47 -12.07 9.66
C SER A 185 -16.46 -12.03 8.13
N ALA A 186 -15.63 -12.82 7.45
CA ALA A 186 -15.60 -12.93 5.98
C ALA A 186 -16.65 -13.87 5.39
N ILE A 187 -17.31 -14.73 6.19
CA ILE A 187 -18.49 -15.56 5.87
C ILE A 187 -19.73 -14.83 6.38
N GLY A 188 -19.64 -14.00 7.41
CA GLY A 188 -20.69 -13.04 7.76
C GLY A 188 -20.81 -12.00 6.65
N VAL A 189 -19.69 -11.37 6.29
CA VAL A 189 -19.54 -10.55 5.08
C VAL A 189 -19.75 -11.39 3.84
N GLY A 190 -19.23 -12.61 3.74
CA GLY A 190 -19.30 -13.44 2.55
C GLY A 190 -20.66 -14.10 2.31
N ALA A 191 -21.47 -14.34 3.34
CA ALA A 191 -22.86 -14.78 3.26
C ALA A 191 -23.83 -13.59 3.22
N LEU A 192 -23.44 -12.40 3.72
CA LEU A 192 -24.05 -11.13 3.30
C LEU A 192 -23.72 -10.82 1.84
N PHE A 193 -22.51 -11.11 1.36
CA PHE A 193 -22.04 -10.94 0.00
C PHE A 193 -22.71 -11.98 -0.90
N PHE A 194 -22.82 -13.24 -0.47
CA PHE A 194 -23.58 -14.27 -1.16
C PHE A 194 -25.08 -13.97 -1.10
N MET A 195 -25.66 -13.53 0.03
CA MET A 195 -27.06 -13.06 0.04
C MET A 195 -27.26 -11.85 -0.88
N CYS A 196 -26.32 -10.90 -0.95
CA CYS A 196 -26.37 -9.80 -1.92
C CYS A 196 -26.23 -10.31 -3.36
N LEU A 197 -25.37 -11.29 -3.64
CA LEU A 197 -25.18 -11.89 -4.96
C LEU A 197 -26.38 -12.74 -5.42
N ILE A 198 -27.07 -13.44 -4.50
CA ILE A 198 -28.27 -14.24 -4.84
C ILE A 198 -29.54 -13.35 -4.85
N SER A 199 -29.50 -12.17 -4.22
CA SER A 199 -30.63 -11.22 -4.18
C SER A 199 -30.50 -10.05 -5.16
N TRP A 200 -29.48 -10.00 -6.01
CA TRP A 200 -29.21 -8.83 -6.87
C TRP A 200 -28.53 -9.23 -8.19
N GLU A 201 -29.25 -9.11 -9.30
CA GLU A 201 -28.82 -9.50 -10.65
C GLU A 201 -27.95 -8.41 -11.35
N GLY A 202 -26.88 -7.93 -10.72
CA GLY A 202 -26.04 -6.88 -11.33
C GLY A 202 -24.54 -7.00 -11.03
N ASP A 203 -23.72 -6.76 -12.06
CA ASP A 203 -22.25 -6.74 -12.01
C ASP A 203 -21.74 -5.64 -11.06
N MET A 204 -21.16 -6.03 -9.91
CA MET A 204 -20.46 -5.08 -9.02
C MET A 204 -18.96 -5.06 -9.30
N SER A 205 -18.43 -3.85 -9.46
CA SER A 205 -17.01 -3.58 -9.54
C SER A 205 -16.36 -3.46 -8.15
N TRP A 206 -15.05 -3.72 -8.06
CA TRP A 206 -14.24 -3.62 -6.84
C TRP A 206 -14.34 -2.26 -6.13
N HIS A 207 -14.70 -1.21 -6.86
CA HIS A 207 -14.92 0.15 -6.35
C HIS A 207 -16.07 0.22 -5.32
N ASP A 208 -17.17 -0.50 -5.55
CA ASP A 208 -18.34 -0.57 -4.65
C ASP A 208 -18.01 -1.21 -3.29
N VAL A 209 -17.09 -2.17 -3.31
CA VAL A 209 -16.64 -2.89 -2.12
C VAL A 209 -15.80 -1.96 -1.24
N ARG A 210 -14.94 -1.11 -1.83
CA ARG A 210 -14.07 -0.17 -1.08
C ARG A 210 -14.82 1.01 -0.49
N ALA A 211 -15.80 1.57 -1.20
CA ALA A 211 -16.63 2.68 -0.72
C ALA A 211 -17.40 2.30 0.57
N THR A 212 -17.86 1.05 0.66
CA THR A 212 -18.58 0.50 1.82
C THR A 212 -17.72 0.43 3.10
N PHE A 213 -16.38 0.39 2.97
CA PHE A 213 -15.44 0.34 4.10
C PHE A 213 -14.71 1.67 4.38
N GLY A 214 -15.15 2.78 3.78
CA GLY A 214 -14.66 4.12 4.12
C GLY A 214 -13.31 4.50 3.50
N PHE A 215 -12.87 3.82 2.43
CA PHE A 215 -11.67 4.14 1.67
C PHE A 215 -12.03 4.55 0.23
N PRO A 216 -12.56 5.76 0.01
CA PRO A 216 -12.95 6.22 -1.33
C PRO A 216 -11.73 6.30 -2.25
N TYR A 217 -11.87 5.82 -3.48
CA TYR A 217 -10.85 5.94 -4.51
C TYR A 217 -10.80 7.41 -4.98
N THR A 218 -9.63 8.02 -4.99
CA THR A 218 -9.50 9.43 -5.38
C THR A 218 -9.25 9.55 -6.89
N ALA A 219 -9.79 10.58 -7.55
CA ALA A 219 -9.52 10.80 -8.98
C ALA A 219 -8.01 10.94 -9.28
N LYS A 220 -7.21 11.40 -8.30
CA LYS A 220 -5.75 11.46 -8.41
C LYS A 220 -5.11 10.08 -8.55
N GLU A 221 -5.56 9.10 -7.75
CA GLU A 221 -5.10 7.71 -7.87
C GLU A 221 -5.54 7.10 -9.20
N HIS A 222 -6.79 7.37 -9.63
CA HIS A 222 -7.31 6.95 -10.94
C HIS A 222 -6.46 7.46 -12.12
N MET A 223 -6.15 8.75 -12.12
CA MET A 223 -5.36 9.38 -13.18
C MET A 223 -3.89 8.96 -13.15
N HIS A 224 -3.36 8.58 -11.98
CA HIS A 224 -1.99 8.06 -11.87
C HIS A 224 -1.87 6.60 -12.32
N ASP A 225 -2.91 5.79 -12.08
CA ASP A 225 -2.92 4.36 -12.38
C ASP A 225 -3.37 4.06 -13.83
N THR A 226 -4.09 4.99 -14.47
CA THR A 226 -4.65 4.80 -15.82
C THR A 226 -3.72 5.37 -16.91
N SER A 227 -3.38 4.53 -17.90
CA SER A 227 -2.43 4.85 -18.98
C SER A 227 -2.85 5.94 -19.98
N VAL A 228 -4.08 6.46 -19.85
CA VAL A 228 -4.64 7.51 -20.72
C VAL A 228 -4.33 8.93 -20.24
N TYR A 229 -3.76 9.07 -19.03
CA TYR A 229 -3.36 10.36 -18.46
C TYR A 229 -1.83 10.45 -18.34
N TYR A 230 -1.28 11.60 -18.72
CA TYR A 230 0.15 11.88 -18.65
C TYR A 230 0.38 13.17 -17.85
N THR A 231 1.12 13.07 -16.75
CA THR A 231 1.43 14.20 -15.86
C THR A 231 2.45 15.12 -16.51
N LYS A 232 2.13 16.42 -16.64
CA LYS A 232 3.06 17.42 -17.19
C LYS A 232 3.70 18.28 -16.09
N THR A 233 3.03 18.50 -14.97
CA THR A 233 3.58 19.25 -13.82
C THR A 233 2.83 18.84 -12.54
N ASP A 234 3.60 18.51 -11.50
CA ASP A 234 3.14 18.21 -10.15
C ASP A 234 3.67 19.32 -9.22
N SER A 235 2.77 20.09 -8.64
CA SER A 235 3.05 20.90 -7.46
C SER A 235 2.17 20.38 -6.31
N GLU A 236 2.57 20.60 -5.06
CA GLU A 236 1.94 19.97 -3.87
C GLU A 236 0.40 20.10 -3.78
N ASN A 237 -0.25 20.98 -4.56
CA ASN A 237 -1.69 21.24 -4.50
C ASN A 237 -2.39 21.54 -5.85
N GLU A 238 -1.69 21.43 -6.98
CA GLU A 238 -2.23 21.69 -8.31
C GLU A 238 -1.59 20.71 -9.29
N TYR A 239 -2.44 19.95 -9.99
CA TYR A 239 -2.02 18.92 -10.93
C TYR A 239 -2.61 19.21 -12.31
N ILE A 240 -1.74 19.23 -13.32
CA ILE A 240 -2.14 19.38 -14.72
C ILE A 240 -1.77 18.10 -15.47
N TYR A 241 -2.81 17.39 -15.91
CA TYR A 241 -2.70 16.18 -16.72
C TYR A 241 -3.03 16.48 -18.18
N THR A 242 -2.40 15.72 -19.06
CA THR A 242 -2.80 15.59 -20.45
C THR A 242 -3.56 14.27 -20.61
N SER A 243 -4.75 14.29 -21.21
CA SER A 243 -5.46 13.06 -21.56
C SER A 243 -5.30 12.73 -23.05
N SER A 244 -5.20 11.44 -23.38
CA SER A 244 -5.30 10.95 -24.77
C SER A 244 -6.74 10.82 -25.27
N LEU A 245 -7.73 10.98 -24.38
CA LEU A 245 -9.15 11.00 -24.70
C LEU A 245 -9.61 12.40 -25.09
N ASP A 246 -10.73 12.50 -25.82
CA ASP A 246 -11.39 13.79 -26.05
C ASP A 246 -11.98 14.34 -24.73
N PRO A 247 -12.21 15.67 -24.62
CA PRO A 247 -12.64 16.32 -23.38
C PRO A 247 -13.90 15.70 -22.76
N VAL A 248 -14.86 15.26 -23.57
CA VAL A 248 -16.10 14.65 -23.10
C VAL A 248 -15.81 13.26 -22.56
N SER A 249 -15.08 12.42 -23.29
CA SER A 249 -14.68 11.09 -22.82
C SER A 249 -13.82 11.15 -21.55
N THR A 250 -12.95 12.15 -21.42
CA THR A 250 -12.20 12.42 -20.18
C THR A 250 -13.14 12.79 -19.03
N ALA A 251 -14.16 13.61 -19.26
CA ALA A 251 -15.14 13.95 -18.23
C ALA A 251 -15.93 12.72 -17.77
N LEU A 252 -16.38 11.86 -18.69
CA LEU A 252 -17.11 10.64 -18.37
C LEU A 252 -16.26 9.67 -17.53
N ASP A 253 -15.01 9.45 -17.94
CA ASP A 253 -14.05 8.61 -17.22
C ASP A 253 -13.80 9.10 -15.78
N LEU A 254 -13.64 10.42 -15.59
CA LEU A 254 -13.46 11.00 -14.26
C LEU A 254 -14.74 10.92 -13.41
N ILE A 255 -15.92 11.18 -14.00
CA ILE A 255 -17.21 11.06 -13.30
C ILE A 255 -17.44 9.62 -12.85
N GLU A 256 -17.09 8.63 -13.65
CA GLU A 256 -17.14 7.21 -13.27
C GLU A 256 -16.15 6.88 -12.16
N SER A 257 -14.92 7.41 -12.21
CA SER A 257 -13.93 7.20 -11.15
C SER A 257 -14.34 7.80 -9.80
N LEU A 258 -15.25 8.79 -9.84
CA LEU A 258 -15.81 9.47 -8.69
C LEU A 258 -17.19 8.90 -8.28
N ASP A 259 -17.60 7.76 -8.82
CA ASP A 259 -18.90 7.12 -8.58
C ASP A 259 -20.11 8.06 -8.86
N GLY A 260 -19.91 9.06 -9.73
CA GLY A 260 -20.90 10.08 -10.02
C GLY A 260 -21.12 11.10 -8.89
N GLU A 261 -20.32 11.12 -7.82
CA GLU A 261 -20.40 12.07 -6.71
C GLU A 261 -19.81 13.44 -7.06
N ILE A 262 -20.38 14.06 -8.10
CA ILE A 262 -19.98 15.37 -8.61
C ILE A 262 -21.14 16.38 -8.55
N ARG A 263 -20.77 17.65 -8.51
CA ARG A 263 -21.62 18.79 -8.76
C ARG A 263 -21.14 19.47 -10.04
N ASN A 264 -21.92 19.37 -11.12
CA ASN A 264 -21.60 20.08 -12.36
C ASN A 264 -21.79 21.58 -12.17
N GLU A 265 -20.89 22.40 -12.70
CA GLU A 265 -21.01 23.86 -12.70
C GLU A 265 -21.16 24.43 -14.11
N GLY A 266 -20.66 23.75 -15.15
CA GLY A 266 -20.91 24.15 -16.53
C GLY A 266 -20.06 23.42 -17.56
N ASP A 267 -20.58 23.36 -18.78
CA ASP A 267 -19.88 22.86 -19.97
C ASP A 267 -20.17 23.73 -21.20
N ASP A 268 -19.11 24.06 -21.94
CA ASP A 268 -19.16 24.67 -23.26
C ASP A 268 -18.45 23.73 -24.22
N LEU A 269 -19.22 23.08 -25.10
CA LEU A 269 -18.74 22.00 -25.96
C LEU A 269 -18.54 22.47 -27.40
N GLN A 270 -18.21 23.75 -27.58
CA GLN A 270 -17.81 24.29 -28.88
C GLN A 270 -16.56 23.57 -29.38
N GLU A 271 -16.67 22.99 -30.57
CA GLU A 271 -15.63 22.20 -31.21
C GLU A 271 -14.28 22.95 -31.23
N GLY A 272 -13.27 22.36 -30.58
CA GLY A 272 -11.92 22.92 -30.48
C GLY A 272 -11.72 23.99 -29.40
N ARG A 273 -12.72 24.26 -28.56
CA ARG A 273 -12.66 25.10 -27.35
C ARG A 273 -13.51 24.51 -26.23
N GLU A 274 -13.55 23.18 -26.13
CA GLU A 274 -14.36 22.51 -25.14
C GLU A 274 -13.83 22.83 -23.74
N VAL A 275 -14.72 23.27 -22.86
CA VAL A 275 -14.44 23.50 -21.44
C VAL A 275 -15.51 22.78 -20.64
N ILE A 276 -15.09 21.90 -19.72
CA ILE A 276 -15.99 21.17 -18.82
C ILE A 276 -15.50 21.40 -17.38
N VAL A 277 -16.42 21.81 -16.51
CA VAL A 277 -16.12 22.08 -15.10
C VAL A 277 -17.08 21.38 -14.17
N PHE A 278 -16.56 20.53 -13.29
CA PHE A 278 -17.31 19.93 -12.20
C PHE A 278 -16.48 19.87 -10.91
N TYR A 279 -17.17 19.63 -9.79
CA TYR A 279 -16.60 19.63 -8.46
C TYR A 279 -16.94 18.32 -7.76
N ASP A 280 -16.01 17.78 -6.98
CA ASP A 280 -16.34 16.83 -5.92
C ASP A 280 -16.33 17.53 -4.55
N ALA A 281 -16.34 16.77 -3.45
CA ALA A 281 -16.34 17.31 -2.10
C ALA A 281 -15.05 18.10 -1.72
N LYS A 282 -13.93 17.90 -2.43
CA LYS A 282 -12.59 18.39 -2.07
C LYS A 282 -11.88 19.12 -3.21
N SER A 283 -12.29 18.92 -4.46
CA SER A 283 -11.53 19.32 -5.65
C SER A 283 -12.43 19.87 -6.76
N ALA A 284 -11.89 20.82 -7.50
CA ALA A 284 -12.42 21.32 -8.75
C ALA A 284 -11.68 20.65 -9.91
N TYR A 285 -12.42 20.25 -10.94
CA TYR A 285 -11.92 19.65 -12.16
C TYR A 285 -12.23 20.59 -13.31
N ILE A 286 -11.19 21.03 -14.02
CA ILE A 286 -11.29 21.90 -15.19
C ILE A 286 -10.68 21.15 -16.36
N ILE A 287 -11.52 20.72 -17.29
CA ILE A 287 -11.10 20.01 -18.51
C ILE A 287 -11.18 21.02 -19.65
N THR A 288 -10.07 21.21 -20.37
CA THR A 288 -10.01 22.11 -21.52
C THR A 288 -9.40 21.42 -22.72
N ASN A 289 -9.86 21.79 -23.91
CA ASN A 289 -9.15 21.49 -25.15
C ASN A 289 -8.26 22.67 -25.54
N THR A 290 -6.95 22.47 -25.59
CA THR A 290 -5.99 23.48 -26.07
C THR A 290 -5.15 22.85 -27.16
N ASP A 291 -5.17 23.40 -28.36
CA ASP A 291 -4.40 22.93 -29.53
C ASP A 291 -4.68 21.47 -29.92
N GLY A 292 -5.91 20.98 -29.75
CA GLY A 292 -6.30 19.60 -30.05
C GLY A 292 -5.86 18.59 -29.00
N GLN A 293 -5.43 19.06 -27.83
CA GLN A 293 -5.01 18.24 -26.70
C GLN A 293 -5.89 18.53 -25.47
N THR A 294 -6.48 17.48 -24.93
CA THR A 294 -7.27 17.53 -23.71
C THR A 294 -6.38 17.69 -22.49
N ARG A 295 -6.62 18.74 -21.71
CA ARG A 295 -5.94 19.01 -20.45
C ARG A 295 -6.93 18.94 -19.30
N VAL A 296 -6.49 18.36 -18.19
CA VAL A 296 -7.26 18.27 -16.96
C VAL A 296 -6.48 18.94 -15.85
N LYS A 297 -7.03 20.01 -15.30
CA LYS A 297 -6.53 20.64 -14.09
C LYS A 297 -7.37 20.20 -12.89
N VAL A 298 -6.70 19.74 -11.85
CA VAL A 298 -7.31 19.35 -10.58
C VAL A 298 -6.68 20.17 -9.45
N CYS A 299 -7.49 20.93 -8.73
CA CYS A 299 -7.04 21.72 -7.58
C CYS A 299 -8.14 21.86 -6.52
N GLU A 300 -7.77 22.29 -5.31
CA GLU A 300 -8.76 22.63 -4.28
C GLU A 300 -9.56 23.88 -4.70
N PRO A 301 -10.89 23.95 -4.47
CA PRO A 301 -11.71 25.09 -4.88
C PRO A 301 -11.22 26.44 -4.35
N GLY A 302 -10.63 26.48 -3.15
CA GLY A 302 -10.06 27.70 -2.56
C GLY A 302 -8.74 28.17 -3.20
N LYS A 303 -8.17 27.39 -4.13
CA LYS A 303 -6.91 27.66 -4.84
C LYS A 303 -7.12 27.97 -6.33
N LEU A 304 -8.37 28.12 -6.77
CA LEU A 304 -8.67 28.55 -8.14
C LEU A 304 -8.06 29.93 -8.41
N THR A 305 -7.34 30.04 -9.52
CA THR A 305 -6.74 31.31 -9.97
C THR A 305 -7.80 32.19 -10.61
N GLN A 306 -7.50 33.48 -10.80
CA GLN A 306 -8.42 34.38 -11.50
C GLN A 306 -8.71 33.91 -12.93
N GLU A 307 -7.72 33.33 -13.61
CA GLU A 307 -7.89 32.74 -14.95
C GLU A 307 -8.86 31.54 -14.92
N ASP A 308 -8.76 30.68 -13.91
CA ASP A 308 -9.70 29.56 -13.74
C ASP A 308 -11.12 30.07 -13.50
N LEU A 309 -11.29 31.10 -12.67
CA LEU A 309 -12.59 31.72 -12.40
C LEU A 309 -13.17 32.39 -13.66
N ASP A 310 -12.35 33.01 -14.49
CA ASP A 310 -12.78 33.61 -15.75
C ASP A 310 -13.24 32.53 -16.75
N ILE A 311 -12.55 31.39 -16.81
CA ILE A 311 -12.96 30.21 -17.58
C ILE A 311 -14.32 29.71 -17.07
N ILE A 312 -14.46 29.49 -15.76
CA ILE A 312 -15.69 28.99 -15.13
C ILE A 312 -16.87 29.93 -15.41
N ASN A 313 -16.67 31.24 -15.21
CA ASN A 313 -17.72 32.24 -15.42
C ASN A 313 -18.10 32.40 -16.91
N GLY A 314 -17.13 32.24 -17.82
CA GLY A 314 -17.36 32.23 -19.27
C GLY A 314 -18.10 30.99 -19.76
N THR A 315 -17.93 29.87 -19.08
CA THR A 315 -18.50 28.55 -19.40
C THR A 315 -19.85 28.27 -18.71
N MET A 316 -20.42 29.23 -17.95
CA MET A 316 -21.71 29.09 -17.24
C MET A 316 -22.95 29.02 -18.17
N ARG A 317 -22.98 28.10 -19.13
CA ARG A 317 -24.20 27.47 -19.61
C ARG A 317 -24.38 26.20 -18.79
N LYS A 318 -25.37 26.20 -17.89
CA LYS A 318 -25.75 25.02 -17.12
C LYS A 318 -26.33 23.98 -18.08
N SER A 319 -25.51 23.04 -18.54
CA SER A 319 -25.97 21.86 -19.25
C SER A 319 -26.17 20.74 -18.24
N HIS A 320 -27.37 20.17 -18.25
CA HIS A 320 -27.76 19.09 -17.33
C HIS A 320 -27.26 17.72 -17.82
N VAL A 321 -26.46 17.69 -18.89
CA VAL A 321 -26.07 16.46 -19.58
C VAL A 321 -25.10 15.65 -18.72
N LEU A 322 -24.08 16.29 -18.16
CA LEU A 322 -23.15 15.64 -17.22
C LEU A 322 -23.78 15.36 -15.86
N ASP A 323 -24.72 16.18 -15.39
CA ASP A 323 -25.52 15.88 -14.18
C ASP A 323 -26.38 14.64 -14.36
N SER A 324 -26.98 14.49 -15.55
CA SER A 324 -27.78 13.32 -15.91
C SER A 324 -26.90 12.08 -16.03
N TYR A 325 -25.68 12.23 -16.58
CA TYR A 325 -24.69 11.16 -16.62
C TYR A 325 -24.25 10.74 -15.22
N ALA A 326 -23.84 11.68 -14.39
CA ALA A 326 -23.46 11.44 -13.00
C ALA A 326 -24.60 10.78 -12.22
N TYR A 327 -25.85 11.17 -12.49
CA TYR A 327 -27.03 10.50 -11.93
C TYR A 327 -27.13 9.04 -12.40
N MET A 328 -26.95 8.74 -13.69
CA MET A 328 -26.95 7.37 -14.20
C MET A 328 -25.82 6.52 -13.59
N VAL A 329 -24.62 7.10 -13.40
CA VAL A 329 -23.48 6.45 -12.73
C VAL A 329 -23.84 6.11 -11.28
N ARG A 330 -24.45 7.05 -10.53
CA ARG A 330 -24.95 6.79 -9.16
C ARG A 330 -26.03 5.70 -9.10
N GLN A 331 -26.78 5.51 -10.19
CA GLN A 331 -27.79 4.43 -10.31
C GLN A 331 -27.22 3.12 -10.85
N LYS A 332 -25.90 3.03 -11.13
CA LYS A 332 -25.21 1.86 -11.68
C LYS A 332 -25.79 1.36 -13.02
N ASP A 333 -26.25 2.30 -13.86
CA ASP A 333 -26.78 1.99 -15.19
C ASP A 333 -25.64 1.70 -16.18
N SER A 334 -25.41 0.42 -16.49
CA SER A 334 -24.33 -0.04 -17.39
C SER A 334 -24.51 0.39 -18.86
N GLY A 335 -25.67 0.94 -19.23
CA GLY A 335 -25.94 1.54 -20.54
C GLY A 335 -25.72 3.05 -20.60
N GLY A 336 -25.20 3.67 -19.54
CA GLY A 336 -25.08 5.13 -19.41
C GLY A 336 -24.28 5.80 -20.53
N ARG A 337 -23.13 5.21 -20.94
CA ARG A 337 -22.30 5.74 -22.03
C ARG A 337 -23.03 5.74 -23.37
N ASP A 338 -23.66 4.62 -23.73
CA ASP A 338 -24.40 4.51 -25.00
C ASP A 338 -25.63 5.43 -25.04
N LYS A 339 -26.33 5.60 -23.91
CA LYS A 339 -27.45 6.56 -23.78
C LYS A 339 -26.98 8.00 -23.84
N PHE A 340 -25.83 8.31 -23.24
CA PHE A 340 -25.19 9.63 -23.30
C PHE A 340 -24.80 9.99 -24.74
N TYR A 341 -24.06 9.13 -25.44
CA TYR A 341 -23.66 9.37 -26.83
C TYR A 341 -24.87 9.47 -27.79
N ASN A 342 -25.94 8.70 -27.57
CA ASN A 342 -27.17 8.78 -28.37
C ASN A 342 -27.99 10.05 -28.08
N GLY A 343 -28.11 10.48 -26.83
CA GLY A 343 -28.81 11.72 -26.44
C GLY A 343 -28.06 12.98 -26.85
N TYR A 344 -26.72 12.94 -26.77
CA TYR A 344 -25.81 14.02 -27.20
C TYR A 344 -25.91 14.27 -28.71
N ASN A 345 -25.86 13.20 -29.52
CA ASN A 345 -26.03 13.29 -30.97
C ASN A 345 -27.43 13.76 -31.40
N HIS A 346 -28.48 13.49 -30.62
CA HIS A 346 -29.82 14.01 -30.90
C HIS A 346 -29.99 15.49 -30.57
N ASN A 347 -29.34 16.01 -29.53
CA ASN A 347 -29.39 17.44 -29.19
C ASN A 347 -28.51 18.30 -30.12
N ALA A 348 -27.39 17.76 -30.62
CA ALA A 348 -26.58 18.42 -31.65
C ALA A 348 -27.27 18.47 -33.03
N ALA A 349 -28.21 17.55 -33.30
CA ALA A 349 -28.95 17.46 -34.56
C ALA A 349 -30.34 18.11 -34.55
N SER A 350 -30.81 18.68 -33.43
CA SER A 350 -32.12 19.31 -33.34
C SER A 350 -32.07 20.79 -33.76
N PRO A 351 -32.76 21.22 -34.83
CA PRO A 351 -32.73 22.61 -35.32
C PRO A 351 -33.46 23.63 -34.43
N TYR A 352 -33.96 23.22 -33.26
CA TYR A 352 -34.76 24.06 -32.38
C TYR A 352 -34.07 24.31 -31.05
N ASN A 353 -33.07 25.18 -31.07
CA ASN A 353 -32.79 26.14 -29.99
C ASN A 353 -31.85 27.22 -30.55
N ARG A 354 -32.46 28.22 -31.18
CA ARG A 354 -31.89 29.54 -31.41
C ARG A 354 -32.45 30.50 -30.37
#